data_AF-A0A955PAK7-F1
#
_entry.id   AF-A0A955PAK7-F1
#
_cell.length_a   1.000
_cell.length_b   1.000
_cell.length_c   1.000
_cell.angle_alpha   90.00
_cell.angle_beta   90.00
_cell.angle_gamma   90.00
#
_symmetry.space_group_name_H-M   'P 1'
#
loop_
_entity.id
_entity.type
_entity.pdbx_description
1 polymer ?
#
loop_
_entity_poly.entity_id
_entity_poly.type
_entity_poly.pdbx_seq_one_letter_code
_entity_poly.pdbx_strand_id
1 'polypeptide(L)'
;GAQPRLFILGAGGRGMLFGVGYLLRNLQLLDREFPQGEIAEIESSAPMYEIRGHQIGYRARANSWDAWTPEQMETYFREMALFGSNCIENIPFQDEDYSPHMKLPREEMNLLYGEICDKYDLDYWIWSPAEFPLDQENKRQELLDRHEKFFKECVRLDGVFFPGGDPGDNPPELVMPFLKDVAAILHKYHPEAGIWLSMQGFDRKAVEWCFEYLRKEEPDWFTGVVCGPSSPPIPLTRALLPKRYKLRHYPDITHTVRCQYPTQWWDPAFNFTLGREPWNPQPVYYRLVHNWLAPYTNGFLTYSDGINDDVNKFVWSLAGWNPNTPVREMLIEYSRFFFGPDLAEEGADAILALERNWEGSLSENGSVDATLEEWKSMTEEHPELMDNWRWVCCLQRAYYDVYTRHRLIDDSAFEENINAVLRQADSYSPEEAMTKAEAMMEEKYSDGKCFDPEMRRRIFDLGDILFKLIGYQTSIPRYQASGAERGCILDFINHPLNNRWWLEDEFKRIRSFKTDGEKIDRLLTIADWENPGPGSFYDDVGNIEKSEHVIRGERLNTDPLLETDPCPGYMWWDNGSSRTRLSWPIYMDWPVGMRYEHL
;
A
#
# COMPACT_ATOMS: atom_id res chain seq x y z
N GLY A 1 -36.47 -7.35 40.05
CA GLY A 1 -35.90 -6.13 39.44
C GLY A 1 -36.02 -6.26 37.94
N ALA A 2 -36.13 -5.14 37.22
CA ALA A 2 -36.08 -5.19 35.76
C ALA A 2 -34.71 -5.74 35.32
N GLN A 3 -34.69 -6.66 34.35
CA GLN A 3 -33.43 -7.11 33.74
C GLN A 3 -32.75 -5.92 33.05
N PRO A 4 -31.40 -5.81 33.10
CA PRO A 4 -30.68 -4.78 32.37
C PRO A 4 -31.01 -4.87 30.88
N ARG A 5 -31.18 -3.73 30.22
CA ARG A 5 -31.50 -3.63 28.79
C ARG A 5 -30.49 -2.72 28.12
N LEU A 6 -29.93 -3.19 27.02
CA LEU A 6 -29.13 -2.39 26.10
C LEU A 6 -29.98 -2.06 24.87
N PHE A 7 -30.01 -0.79 24.48
CA PHE A 7 -30.70 -0.33 23.28
C PHE A 7 -29.67 0.19 22.28
N ILE A 8 -29.78 -0.29 21.03
CA ILE A 8 -29.07 0.28 19.89
C ILE A 8 -30.12 0.95 19.02
N LEU A 9 -30.07 2.28 18.95
CA LEU A 9 -31.02 3.08 18.19
C LEU A 9 -30.28 3.81 17.08
N GLY A 10 -30.61 3.49 15.83
CA GLY A 10 -30.10 4.18 14.65
C GLY A 10 -31.16 5.06 14.01
N ALA A 11 -30.75 6.13 13.32
CA ALA A 11 -31.66 6.96 12.52
C ALA A 11 -32.30 6.21 11.33
N GLY A 12 -31.77 5.04 10.97
CA GLY A 12 -32.24 4.13 9.92
C GLY A 12 -31.46 2.82 9.98
N GLY A 13 -31.64 1.95 8.97
CA GLY A 13 -30.96 0.65 8.90
C GLY A 13 -29.44 0.75 9.00
N ARG A 14 -28.84 1.63 8.20
CA ARG A 14 -27.39 1.93 8.23
C ARG A 14 -26.90 2.39 9.59
N GLY A 15 -27.61 3.32 10.23
CA GLY A 15 -27.27 3.81 11.57
C GLY A 15 -27.33 2.72 12.63
N MET A 16 -28.29 1.79 12.51
CA MET A 16 -28.38 0.62 13.39
C MET A 16 -27.20 -0.33 13.17
N LEU A 17 -26.82 -0.59 11.91
CA LEU A 17 -25.65 -1.41 11.59
C LEU A 17 -24.36 -0.85 12.20
N PHE A 18 -24.14 0.47 12.13
CA PHE A 18 -22.99 1.12 12.77
C PHE A 18 -23.05 1.03 14.30
N GLY A 19 -24.22 1.17 14.90
CA GLY A 19 -24.39 0.98 16.35
C GLY A 19 -24.09 -0.46 16.79
N VAL A 20 -24.50 -1.45 15.99
CA VAL A 20 -24.13 -2.87 16.21
C VAL A 20 -22.62 -3.06 16.05
N GLY A 21 -22.01 -2.46 15.04
CA GLY A 21 -20.56 -2.49 14.86
C GLY A 21 -19.82 -1.92 16.06
N TYR A 22 -20.20 -0.73 16.53
CA TYR A 22 -19.62 -0.10 17.71
C TYR A 22 -19.71 -1.05 18.92
N LEU A 23 -20.88 -1.67 19.12
CA LEU A 23 -21.05 -2.64 20.19
C LEU A 23 -20.07 -3.80 20.05
N LEU A 24 -20.05 -4.48 18.90
CA LEU A 24 -19.23 -5.68 18.69
C LEU A 24 -17.73 -5.43 18.85
N ARG A 25 -17.23 -4.24 18.47
CA ARG A 25 -15.81 -3.89 18.62
C ARG A 25 -15.42 -3.49 20.04
N ASN A 26 -16.38 -3.15 20.89
CA ASN A 26 -16.15 -2.71 22.27
C ASN A 26 -16.63 -3.72 23.31
N LEU A 27 -17.26 -4.81 22.89
CA LEU A 27 -17.77 -5.84 23.79
C LEU A 27 -16.71 -6.91 24.04
N GLN A 28 -16.55 -7.31 25.29
CA GLN A 28 -15.78 -8.49 25.67
C GLN A 28 -16.74 -9.69 25.77
N LEU A 29 -16.84 -10.51 24.71
CA LEU A 29 -17.60 -11.76 24.78
C LEU A 29 -16.67 -12.88 25.25
N LEU A 30 -16.62 -13.11 26.55
CA LEU A 30 -15.97 -14.29 27.13
C LEU A 30 -17.03 -15.39 27.32
N ASP A 31 -16.82 -16.56 26.73
CA ASP A 31 -17.65 -17.76 26.92
C ASP A 31 -19.17 -17.58 26.73
N ARG A 32 -19.58 -16.70 25.80
CA ARG A 32 -21.00 -16.33 25.53
C ARG A 32 -21.71 -15.65 26.70
N GLU A 33 -20.97 -15.17 27.70
CA GLU A 33 -21.51 -14.32 28.74
C GLU A 33 -21.32 -12.84 28.37
N PHE A 34 -22.31 -12.01 28.69
CA PHE A 34 -22.20 -10.55 28.60
C PHE A 34 -21.67 -10.04 29.94
N PRO A 35 -20.39 -9.66 30.06
CA PRO A 35 -19.88 -9.09 31.29
C PRO A 35 -20.65 -7.80 31.60
N GLN A 36 -21.19 -7.74 32.82
CA GLN A 36 -21.99 -6.62 33.27
C GLN A 36 -21.08 -5.43 33.59
N GLY A 37 -21.21 -4.31 32.85
CA GLY A 37 -20.60 -3.02 33.23
C GLY A 37 -19.37 -2.56 32.46
N GLU A 38 -19.01 -3.19 31.33
CA GLU A 38 -17.76 -2.88 30.60
C GLU A 38 -17.92 -1.99 29.36
N ILE A 39 -19.15 -1.70 28.94
CA ILE A 39 -19.37 -0.85 27.75
C ILE A 39 -19.75 0.55 28.23
N ALA A 40 -18.92 1.53 27.88
CA ALA A 40 -19.25 2.93 28.12
C ALA A 40 -20.60 3.26 27.48
N GLU A 41 -21.54 3.76 28.28
CA GLU A 41 -22.79 4.30 27.74
C GLU A 41 -22.45 5.51 26.86
N ILE A 42 -22.64 5.37 25.55
CA ILE A 42 -22.56 6.49 24.62
C ILE A 42 -23.98 7.05 24.42
N GLU A 43 -24.17 8.32 24.77
CA GLU A 43 -25.46 9.00 24.56
C GLU A 43 -25.83 9.09 23.07
N SER A 44 -24.87 9.44 22.21
CA SER A 44 -25.02 9.42 20.74
C SER A 44 -23.67 9.49 20.04
N SER A 45 -23.60 8.99 18.80
CA SER A 45 -22.44 9.15 17.92
C SER A 45 -22.89 9.22 16.46
N ALA A 46 -22.17 9.97 15.64
CA ALA A 46 -22.39 10.10 14.20
C ALA A 46 -21.04 10.29 13.48
N PRO A 47 -20.90 9.86 12.22
CA PRO A 47 -19.66 10.04 11.48
C PRO A 47 -19.42 11.52 11.16
N MET A 48 -18.15 11.94 11.19
CA MET A 48 -17.76 13.30 10.80
C MET A 48 -17.81 13.50 9.27
N TYR A 49 -17.51 12.47 8.50
CA TYR A 49 -17.49 12.53 7.03
C TYR A 49 -18.59 11.66 6.43
N GLU A 50 -19.28 12.17 5.41
CA GLU A 50 -20.44 11.50 4.79
C GLU A 50 -20.05 10.25 4.01
N ILE A 51 -18.96 10.34 3.22
CA ILE A 51 -18.47 9.29 2.32
C ILE A 51 -17.27 8.58 2.97
N ARG A 52 -17.37 7.27 3.21
CA ARG A 52 -16.33 6.48 3.89
C ARG A 52 -16.27 5.10 3.23
N GLY A 53 -15.36 4.89 2.29
CA GLY A 53 -15.27 3.61 1.59
C GLY A 53 -13.89 3.25 1.08
N HIS A 54 -13.84 2.12 0.41
CA HIS A 54 -12.62 1.54 -0.12
C HIS A 54 -12.90 0.93 -1.50
N GLN A 55 -11.92 1.05 -2.39
CA GLN A 55 -11.95 0.34 -3.66
C GLN A 55 -11.57 -1.11 -3.43
N ILE A 56 -12.40 -2.04 -3.90
CA ILE A 56 -12.20 -3.47 -3.85
C ILE A 56 -12.40 -3.99 -5.28
N GLY A 57 -11.31 -4.37 -5.95
CA GLY A 57 -11.35 -4.86 -7.33
C GLY A 57 -11.26 -6.38 -7.39
N TYR A 58 -12.26 -7.05 -7.96
CA TYR A 58 -12.16 -8.47 -8.31
C TYR A 58 -11.45 -8.62 -9.68
N ARG A 59 -10.12 -8.59 -9.65
CA ARG A 59 -9.24 -8.55 -10.83
C ARG A 59 -7.94 -9.31 -10.60
N ALA A 60 -7.32 -9.83 -11.66
CA ALA A 60 -6.09 -10.62 -11.56
C ALA A 60 -4.91 -9.85 -10.93
N ARG A 61 -4.94 -8.51 -10.99
CA ARG A 61 -3.93 -7.65 -10.36
C ARG A 61 -4.08 -7.54 -8.84
N ALA A 62 -5.21 -7.97 -8.28
CA ALA A 62 -5.37 -8.02 -6.84
C ALA A 62 -4.55 -9.16 -6.26
N ASN A 63 -3.82 -8.92 -5.18
CA ASN A 63 -2.94 -9.96 -4.61
C ASN A 63 -3.66 -11.08 -3.83
N SER A 64 -5.00 -11.03 -3.72
CA SER A 64 -5.80 -12.02 -2.96
C SER A 64 -7.28 -12.06 -3.34
N TRP A 65 -7.92 -10.91 -3.57
CA TRP A 65 -9.38 -10.81 -3.75
C TRP A 65 -9.94 -11.57 -4.94
N ASP A 66 -9.17 -11.71 -6.01
CA ASP A 66 -9.51 -12.55 -7.16
C ASP A 66 -9.74 -14.02 -6.76
N ALA A 67 -9.09 -14.50 -5.70
CA ALA A 67 -9.26 -15.86 -5.20
C ALA A 67 -10.44 -16.04 -4.23
N TRP A 68 -11.19 -14.98 -3.92
CA TRP A 68 -12.23 -15.04 -2.88
C TRP A 68 -13.58 -15.53 -3.42
N THR A 69 -14.31 -16.26 -2.58
CA THR A 69 -15.71 -16.62 -2.85
C THR A 69 -16.65 -15.45 -2.55
N PRO A 70 -17.90 -15.48 -3.04
CA PRO A 70 -18.92 -14.49 -2.67
C PRO A 70 -19.12 -14.35 -1.16
N GLU A 71 -19.02 -15.44 -0.40
CA GLU A 71 -19.20 -15.44 1.06
C GLU A 71 -18.03 -14.75 1.78
N GLN A 72 -16.81 -14.92 1.27
CA GLN A 72 -15.63 -14.21 1.78
C GLN A 72 -15.74 -12.71 1.49
N MET A 73 -16.14 -12.34 0.28
CA MET A 73 -16.41 -10.95 -0.10
C MET A 73 -17.51 -10.32 0.77
N GLU A 74 -18.63 -11.02 0.95
CA GLU A 74 -19.74 -10.56 1.79
C GLU A 74 -19.28 -10.34 3.24
N THR A 75 -18.49 -11.28 3.78
CA THR A 75 -17.93 -11.16 5.13
C THR A 75 -17.06 -9.92 5.25
N TYR A 76 -16.19 -9.68 4.27
CA TYR A 76 -15.30 -8.51 4.27
C TYR A 76 -16.05 -7.19 4.18
N PHE A 77 -17.10 -7.11 3.35
CA PHE A 77 -17.92 -5.88 3.24
C PHE A 77 -18.69 -5.62 4.53
N ARG A 78 -19.21 -6.69 5.15
CA ARG A 78 -19.84 -6.59 6.47
C ARG A 78 -18.85 -6.12 7.53
N GLU A 79 -17.64 -6.64 7.56
CA GLU A 79 -16.58 -6.19 8.48
C GLU A 79 -16.28 -4.70 8.32
N MET A 80 -16.07 -4.22 7.09
CA MET A 80 -15.88 -2.79 6.81
C MET A 80 -17.09 -1.95 7.26
N ALA A 81 -18.31 -2.42 6.98
CA ALA A 81 -19.53 -1.76 7.44
C ALA A 81 -19.60 -1.65 8.96
N LEU A 82 -19.22 -2.70 9.69
CA LEU A 82 -19.20 -2.68 11.15
C LEU A 82 -18.24 -1.57 11.63
N PHE A 83 -17.07 -1.40 11.01
CA PHE A 83 -16.11 -0.33 11.32
C PHE A 83 -16.48 1.06 10.78
N GLY A 84 -17.68 1.21 10.21
CA GLY A 84 -18.24 2.50 9.85
C GLY A 84 -18.07 2.89 8.38
N SER A 85 -17.49 2.05 7.53
CA SER A 85 -17.52 2.26 6.07
C SER A 85 -18.95 2.20 5.56
N ASN A 86 -19.29 3.02 4.57
CA ASN A 86 -20.59 3.05 3.90
C ASN A 86 -20.51 2.97 2.38
N CYS A 87 -19.33 2.81 1.79
CA CYS A 87 -19.19 2.71 0.34
C CYS A 87 -18.19 1.62 -0.06
N ILE A 88 -18.45 0.95 -1.19
CA ILE A 88 -17.51 0.05 -1.86
C ILE A 88 -17.40 0.47 -3.32
N GLU A 89 -16.18 0.59 -3.84
CA GLU A 89 -15.93 0.88 -5.25
C GLU A 89 -15.30 -0.30 -5.96
N ASN A 90 -15.84 -0.68 -7.12
CA ASN A 90 -15.35 -1.79 -7.93
C ASN A 90 -14.75 -1.33 -9.25
N ILE A 91 -14.02 -2.21 -9.93
CA ILE A 91 -13.38 -2.01 -11.23
C ILE A 91 -13.95 -3.03 -12.24
N PRO A 92 -15.18 -2.82 -12.75
CA PRO A 92 -15.86 -3.85 -13.52
C PRO A 92 -15.37 -3.97 -14.97
N PHE A 93 -14.73 -2.93 -15.51
CA PHE A 93 -14.49 -2.82 -16.95
C PHE A 93 -13.04 -2.95 -17.40
N GLN A 94 -12.08 -2.64 -16.53
CA GLN A 94 -10.65 -2.69 -16.83
C GLN A 94 -10.11 -4.13 -16.72
N ASP A 95 -8.99 -4.37 -17.40
CA ASP A 95 -8.23 -5.62 -17.44
C ASP A 95 -8.97 -6.73 -18.19
N GLU A 96 -8.32 -7.36 -19.17
CA GLU A 96 -8.83 -8.59 -19.81
C GLU A 96 -8.18 -9.85 -19.23
N ASP A 97 -7.23 -9.68 -18.31
CA ASP A 97 -6.47 -10.76 -17.70
C ASP A 97 -7.33 -11.61 -16.76
N TYR A 98 -7.33 -12.92 -17.00
CA TYR A 98 -7.97 -13.90 -16.13
C TYR A 98 -6.95 -14.45 -15.14
N SER A 99 -7.27 -14.35 -13.84
CA SER A 99 -6.51 -15.05 -12.81
C SER A 99 -6.94 -16.53 -12.76
N PRO A 100 -5.99 -17.47 -12.62
CA PRO A 100 -6.30 -18.89 -12.47
C PRO A 100 -7.03 -19.20 -11.15
N HIS A 101 -7.08 -18.26 -10.20
CA HIS A 101 -7.65 -18.47 -8.87
C HIS A 101 -9.12 -18.08 -8.76
N MET A 102 -9.64 -17.36 -9.75
CA MET A 102 -11.01 -16.84 -9.78
C MET A 102 -12.05 -17.91 -9.52
N LYS A 103 -12.94 -17.64 -8.55
CA LYS A 103 -14.03 -18.55 -8.15
C LYS A 103 -15.27 -18.37 -9.00
N LEU A 104 -15.46 -17.16 -9.53
CA LEU A 104 -16.53 -16.79 -10.46
C LEU A 104 -15.98 -15.98 -11.63
N PRO A 105 -16.68 -15.94 -12.78
CA PRO A 105 -16.47 -14.93 -13.80
C PRO A 105 -16.57 -13.52 -13.21
N ARG A 106 -15.77 -12.59 -13.72
CA ARG A 106 -15.71 -11.22 -13.19
C ARG A 106 -17.06 -10.52 -13.29
N GLU A 107 -17.75 -10.68 -14.41
CA GLU A 107 -19.07 -10.08 -14.64
C GLU A 107 -20.09 -10.52 -13.59
N GLU A 108 -20.05 -11.78 -13.17
CA GLU A 108 -20.93 -12.33 -12.15
C GLU A 108 -20.60 -11.76 -10.77
N MET A 109 -19.32 -11.76 -10.38
CA MET A 109 -18.89 -11.17 -9.10
C MET A 109 -19.20 -9.67 -9.02
N ASN A 110 -19.03 -8.94 -10.12
CA ASN A 110 -19.30 -7.50 -10.17
C ASN A 110 -20.78 -7.15 -9.95
N LEU A 111 -21.71 -8.03 -10.35
CA LEU A 111 -23.14 -7.88 -10.06
C LEU A 111 -23.44 -8.25 -8.60
N LEU A 112 -22.83 -9.33 -8.10
CA LEU A 112 -22.95 -9.75 -6.69
C LEU A 112 -22.47 -8.68 -5.71
N TYR A 113 -21.47 -7.88 -6.06
CA TYR A 113 -21.05 -6.74 -5.23
C TYR A 113 -22.19 -5.74 -4.99
N GLY A 114 -22.98 -5.45 -6.03
CA GLY A 114 -24.17 -4.60 -5.90
C GLY A 114 -25.22 -5.21 -4.97
N GLU A 115 -25.42 -6.54 -5.04
CA GLU A 115 -26.34 -7.27 -4.15
C GLU A 115 -25.89 -7.27 -2.69
N ILE A 116 -24.60 -7.49 -2.45
CA ILE A 116 -24.00 -7.42 -1.11
C ILE A 116 -24.15 -5.99 -0.56
N CYS A 117 -23.85 -4.98 -1.38
CA CYS A 117 -23.97 -3.59 -0.98
C CYS A 117 -25.42 -3.23 -0.63
N ASP A 118 -26.40 -3.67 -1.43
CA ASP A 118 -27.83 -3.48 -1.14
C ASP A 118 -28.24 -4.11 0.19
N LYS A 119 -27.78 -5.34 0.46
CA LYS A 119 -28.08 -6.09 1.69
C LYS A 119 -27.64 -5.38 2.97
N TYR A 120 -26.50 -4.68 2.94
CA TYR A 120 -25.94 -3.98 4.11
C TYR A 120 -26.17 -2.47 4.08
N ASP A 121 -26.92 -1.97 3.10
CA ASP A 121 -27.09 -0.55 2.82
C ASP A 121 -25.75 0.20 2.71
N LEU A 122 -24.84 -0.35 1.91
CA LEU A 122 -23.59 0.28 1.49
C LEU A 122 -23.78 0.85 0.09
N ASP A 123 -23.24 2.04 -0.16
CA ASP A 123 -23.25 2.66 -1.46
C ASP A 123 -22.31 1.89 -2.40
N TYR A 124 -22.79 1.47 -3.57
CA TYR A 124 -22.00 0.75 -4.57
C TYR A 124 -21.50 1.70 -5.65
N TRP A 125 -20.20 1.66 -5.92
CA TRP A 125 -19.54 2.54 -6.86
C TRP A 125 -18.77 1.73 -7.89
N ILE A 126 -18.60 2.31 -9.08
CA ILE A 126 -17.70 1.75 -10.08
C ILE A 126 -16.69 2.79 -10.55
N TRP A 127 -15.45 2.35 -10.75
CA TRP A 127 -14.42 3.06 -11.47
C TRP A 127 -14.42 2.60 -12.94
N SER A 128 -14.55 3.54 -13.87
CA SER A 128 -14.81 3.29 -15.28
C SER A 128 -14.01 4.23 -16.18
N PRO A 129 -12.78 3.86 -16.59
CA PRO A 129 -11.97 4.66 -17.50
C PRO A 129 -12.40 4.51 -18.97
N ALA A 130 -11.93 5.41 -19.82
CA ALA A 130 -11.87 5.22 -21.26
C ALA A 130 -10.43 4.99 -21.71
N GLU A 131 -10.10 3.76 -22.09
CA GLU A 131 -8.75 3.33 -22.53
C GLU A 131 -8.50 3.59 -24.03
N PHE A 132 -9.34 4.43 -24.65
CA PHE A 132 -9.28 4.78 -26.06
C PHE A 132 -9.66 6.26 -26.25
N PRO A 133 -9.26 6.88 -27.38
CA PRO A 133 -9.70 8.22 -27.72
C PRO A 133 -11.22 8.31 -27.89
N LEU A 134 -11.88 9.17 -27.12
CA LEU A 134 -13.34 9.31 -27.07
C LEU A 134 -13.96 9.86 -28.37
N ASP A 135 -13.15 10.38 -29.29
CA ASP A 135 -13.56 10.75 -30.65
C ASP A 135 -13.73 9.54 -31.59
N GLN A 136 -13.31 8.34 -31.17
CA GLN A 136 -13.63 7.08 -31.85
C GLN A 136 -15.08 6.68 -31.55
N GLU A 137 -16.01 7.19 -32.36
CA GLU A 137 -17.46 7.06 -32.15
C GLU A 137 -17.92 5.62 -31.92
N ASN A 138 -17.36 4.63 -32.64
CA ASN A 138 -17.73 3.23 -32.48
C ASN A 138 -17.34 2.70 -31.09
N LYS A 139 -16.11 2.95 -30.62
CA LYS A 139 -15.65 2.51 -29.30
C LYS A 139 -16.36 3.25 -28.17
N ARG A 140 -16.61 4.55 -28.37
CA ARG A 140 -17.41 5.36 -27.45
C ARG A 140 -18.80 4.74 -27.28
N GLN A 141 -19.45 4.37 -28.38
CA GLN A 141 -20.76 3.72 -28.35
C GLN A 141 -20.69 2.34 -27.69
N GLU A 142 -19.69 1.51 -28.00
CA GLU A 142 -19.49 0.21 -27.35
C GLU A 142 -19.34 0.35 -25.83
N LEU A 143 -18.60 1.36 -25.36
CA LEU A 143 -18.46 1.63 -23.92
C LEU A 143 -19.77 2.12 -23.31
N LEU A 144 -20.56 2.96 -23.99
CA LEU A 144 -21.90 3.36 -23.53
C LEU A 144 -22.85 2.16 -23.43
N ASP A 145 -22.83 1.27 -24.42
CA ASP A 145 -23.64 0.05 -24.42
C ASP A 145 -23.24 -0.89 -23.26
N ARG A 146 -21.94 -0.98 -22.96
CA ARG A 146 -21.42 -1.73 -21.79
C ARG A 146 -21.90 -1.13 -20.46
N HIS A 147 -21.88 0.19 -20.33
CA HIS A 147 -22.45 0.89 -19.18
C HIS A 147 -23.95 0.61 -19.04
N GLU A 148 -24.74 0.77 -20.12
CA GLU A 148 -26.19 0.56 -20.08
C GLU A 148 -26.54 -0.89 -19.67
N LYS A 149 -25.81 -1.87 -20.22
CA LYS A 149 -25.98 -3.27 -19.83
C LYS A 149 -25.72 -3.46 -18.33
N PHE A 150 -24.58 -2.99 -17.84
CA PHE A 150 -24.22 -3.15 -16.43
C PHE A 150 -25.19 -2.43 -15.49
N PHE A 151 -25.56 -1.17 -15.80
CA PHE A 151 -26.49 -0.38 -14.98
C PHE A 151 -27.87 -1.03 -14.88
N LYS A 152 -28.34 -1.64 -15.97
CA LYS A 152 -29.62 -2.36 -16.00
C LYS A 152 -29.61 -3.65 -15.18
N GLU A 153 -28.50 -4.37 -15.17
CA GLU A 153 -28.35 -5.67 -14.49
C GLU A 153 -28.00 -5.51 -12.99
N CYS A 154 -27.33 -4.42 -12.62
CA CYS A 154 -26.90 -4.16 -11.26
C CYS A 154 -28.08 -3.69 -10.37
N VAL A 155 -28.29 -4.36 -9.23
CA VAL A 155 -29.41 -4.06 -8.32
C VAL A 155 -29.29 -2.71 -7.61
N ARG A 156 -28.07 -2.31 -7.30
CA ARG A 156 -27.75 -1.06 -6.61
C ARG A 156 -26.52 -0.46 -7.25
N LEU A 157 -26.58 0.81 -7.61
CA LEU A 157 -25.42 1.58 -8.04
C LEU A 157 -25.64 3.04 -7.63
N ASP A 158 -24.69 3.60 -6.89
CA ASP A 158 -24.78 4.93 -6.27
C ASP A 158 -23.77 5.91 -6.88
N GLY A 159 -22.71 5.43 -7.52
CA GLY A 159 -21.69 6.30 -8.10
C GLY A 159 -20.92 5.69 -9.28
N VAL A 160 -20.66 6.53 -10.29
CA VAL A 160 -19.75 6.22 -11.39
C VAL A 160 -18.59 7.22 -11.35
N PHE A 161 -17.39 6.70 -11.14
CA PHE A 161 -16.15 7.44 -11.13
C PHE A 161 -15.38 7.24 -12.43
N PHE A 162 -15.14 8.33 -13.15
CA PHE A 162 -14.30 8.38 -14.34
C PHE A 162 -12.94 9.05 -14.04
N PRO A 163 -11.82 8.35 -14.22
CA PRO A 163 -10.49 8.97 -14.16
C PRO A 163 -10.17 9.75 -15.44
N GLY A 164 -9.55 10.93 -15.31
CA GLY A 164 -9.04 11.69 -16.45
C GLY A 164 -7.88 10.99 -17.18
N GLY A 165 -7.12 10.17 -16.46
CA GLY A 165 -6.03 9.36 -17.00
C GLY A 165 -5.54 8.29 -16.03
N ASP A 166 -4.59 7.48 -16.49
CA ASP A 166 -4.06 6.29 -15.81
C ASP A 166 -5.13 5.26 -15.40
N PRO A 167 -5.77 4.57 -16.38
CA PRO A 167 -5.59 4.70 -17.82
C PRO A 167 -6.54 5.75 -18.41
N GLY A 168 -6.23 6.15 -19.65
CA GLY A 168 -6.91 7.23 -20.36
C GLY A 168 -6.00 8.45 -20.53
N ASP A 169 -6.31 9.25 -21.55
CA ASP A 169 -5.61 10.50 -21.88
C ASP A 169 -6.53 11.35 -22.76
N ASN A 170 -7.79 11.51 -22.33
CA ASN A 170 -8.80 12.20 -23.11
C ASN A 170 -8.93 13.65 -22.65
N PRO A 171 -8.98 14.63 -23.57
CA PRO A 171 -9.16 16.02 -23.23
C PRO A 171 -10.55 16.24 -22.59
N PRO A 172 -10.69 17.16 -21.62
CA PRO A 172 -11.92 17.34 -20.88
C PRO A 172 -13.11 17.77 -21.76
N GLU A 173 -12.84 18.37 -22.91
CA GLU A 173 -13.81 18.72 -23.96
C GLU A 173 -14.53 17.49 -24.54
N LEU A 174 -13.88 16.32 -24.53
CA LEU A 174 -14.50 15.05 -24.94
C LEU A 174 -15.07 14.29 -23.75
N VAL A 175 -14.42 14.38 -22.59
CA VAL A 175 -14.85 13.70 -21.35
C VAL A 175 -16.18 14.23 -20.85
N MET A 176 -16.38 15.55 -20.73
CA MET A 176 -17.62 16.11 -20.17
C MET A 176 -18.87 15.72 -20.98
N PRO A 177 -18.90 15.82 -22.33
CA PRO A 177 -20.02 15.31 -23.12
C PRO A 177 -20.24 13.81 -22.99
N PHE A 178 -19.17 13.01 -22.92
CA PHE A 178 -19.28 11.56 -22.68
C PHE A 178 -19.91 11.26 -21.31
N LEU A 179 -19.47 11.93 -20.25
CA LEU A 179 -20.04 11.78 -18.91
C LEU A 179 -21.51 12.21 -18.84
N LYS A 180 -21.90 13.23 -19.59
CA LYS A 180 -23.32 13.60 -19.72
C LYS A 180 -24.17 12.48 -20.32
N ASP A 181 -23.66 11.79 -21.34
CA ASP A 181 -24.34 10.63 -21.93
C ASP A 181 -24.39 9.45 -20.95
N VAL A 182 -23.29 9.17 -20.24
CA VAL A 182 -23.26 8.15 -19.17
C VAL A 182 -24.28 8.49 -18.08
N ALA A 183 -24.37 9.75 -17.64
CA ALA A 183 -25.34 10.20 -16.65
C ALA A 183 -26.78 9.94 -17.11
N ALA A 184 -27.09 10.28 -18.37
CA ALA A 184 -28.41 10.07 -18.94
C ALA A 184 -28.81 8.58 -18.99
N ILE A 185 -27.85 7.67 -19.20
CA ILE A 185 -28.09 6.23 -19.13
C ILE A 185 -28.24 5.78 -17.67
N LEU A 186 -27.32 6.20 -16.79
CA LEU A 186 -27.30 5.88 -15.37
C LEU A 186 -28.64 6.20 -14.71
N HIS A 187 -29.15 7.42 -14.92
CA HIS A 187 -30.39 7.89 -14.31
C HIS A 187 -31.67 7.20 -14.81
N LYS A 188 -31.62 6.41 -15.91
CA LYS A 188 -32.75 5.56 -16.31
C LYS A 188 -32.99 4.41 -15.33
N TYR A 189 -31.92 3.93 -14.70
CA TYR A 189 -31.94 2.74 -13.83
C TYR A 189 -31.69 3.10 -12.36
N HIS A 190 -30.82 4.08 -12.12
CA HIS A 190 -30.38 4.53 -10.79
C HIS A 190 -30.47 6.06 -10.71
N PRO A 191 -31.67 6.63 -10.47
CA PRO A 191 -31.92 8.08 -10.61
C PRO A 191 -31.16 8.95 -9.59
N GLU A 192 -30.78 8.39 -8.44
CA GLU A 192 -30.04 9.10 -7.39
C GLU A 192 -28.52 8.93 -7.51
N ALA A 193 -28.05 8.12 -8.46
CA ALA A 193 -26.63 7.81 -8.61
C ALA A 193 -25.83 8.99 -9.17
N GLY A 194 -24.63 9.18 -8.66
CA GLY A 194 -23.78 10.32 -8.98
C GLY A 194 -22.72 10.06 -10.04
N ILE A 195 -22.38 11.11 -10.80
CA ILE A 195 -21.24 11.12 -11.73
C ILE A 195 -20.07 11.90 -11.14
N TRP A 196 -18.90 11.28 -11.16
CA TRP A 196 -17.69 11.79 -10.54
C TRP A 196 -16.51 11.77 -11.52
N LEU A 197 -15.75 12.86 -11.54
CA LEU A 197 -14.55 13.01 -12.39
C LEU A 197 -13.30 13.18 -11.54
N SER A 198 -12.24 12.43 -11.85
CA SER A 198 -10.88 12.82 -11.42
C SER A 198 -10.21 13.58 -12.55
N MET A 199 -9.46 14.64 -12.20
CA MET A 199 -8.56 15.34 -13.13
C MET A 199 -7.16 14.71 -13.12
N GLN A 200 -7.05 13.43 -12.74
CA GLN A 200 -5.83 12.64 -12.82
C GLN A 200 -5.22 12.74 -14.21
N GLY A 201 -3.92 13.07 -14.28
CA GLY A 201 -3.17 13.19 -15.53
C GLY A 201 -3.47 14.45 -16.35
N PHE A 202 -4.45 15.27 -15.97
CA PHE A 202 -4.73 16.52 -16.69
C PHE A 202 -3.64 17.56 -16.45
N ASP A 203 -3.21 18.19 -17.54
CA ASP A 203 -2.33 19.35 -17.45
C ASP A 203 -3.06 20.58 -16.88
N ARG A 204 -2.30 21.65 -16.64
CA ARG A 204 -2.85 22.89 -16.09
C ARG A 204 -4.02 23.46 -16.91
N LYS A 205 -3.96 23.41 -18.25
CA LYS A 205 -4.99 24.00 -19.11
C LYS A 205 -6.26 23.17 -19.05
N ALA A 206 -6.14 21.85 -19.06
CA ALA A 206 -7.28 20.94 -18.92
C ALA A 206 -7.96 21.10 -17.54
N VAL A 207 -7.17 21.25 -16.47
CA VAL A 207 -7.70 21.54 -15.12
C VAL A 207 -8.44 22.88 -15.08
N GLU A 208 -7.84 23.95 -15.63
CA GLU A 208 -8.48 25.27 -15.71
C GLU A 208 -9.79 25.22 -16.50
N TRP A 209 -9.81 24.52 -17.64
CA TRP A 209 -11.00 24.31 -18.46
C TRP A 209 -12.12 23.61 -17.69
N CYS A 210 -11.81 22.54 -16.95
CA CYS A 210 -12.81 21.80 -16.15
C CYS A 210 -13.51 22.72 -15.14
N PHE A 211 -12.75 23.53 -14.41
CA PHE A 211 -13.34 24.44 -13.44
C PHE A 211 -14.13 25.58 -14.09
N GLU A 212 -13.70 26.08 -15.25
CA GLU A 212 -14.46 27.06 -16.03
C GLU A 212 -15.79 26.49 -16.51
N TYR A 213 -15.78 25.27 -17.06
CA TYR A 213 -16.97 24.56 -17.48
C TYR A 213 -17.97 24.40 -16.33
N LEU A 214 -17.51 23.89 -15.17
CA LEU A 214 -18.36 23.68 -14.00
C LEU A 214 -18.94 24.98 -13.43
N ARG A 215 -18.23 26.11 -13.51
CA ARG A 215 -18.73 27.43 -13.10
C ARG A 215 -19.75 28.02 -14.06
N LYS A 216 -19.57 27.78 -15.36
CA LYS A 216 -20.37 28.42 -16.41
C LYS A 216 -21.64 27.63 -16.71
N GLU A 217 -21.51 26.32 -16.87
CA GLU A 217 -22.60 25.45 -17.31
C GLU A 217 -23.40 24.88 -16.14
N GLU A 218 -22.82 24.87 -14.94
CA GLU A 218 -23.43 24.39 -13.68
C GLU A 218 -24.31 23.14 -13.85
N PRO A 219 -23.81 22.05 -14.49
CA PRO A 219 -24.60 20.87 -14.80
C PRO A 219 -25.23 20.23 -13.55
N ASP A 220 -26.53 19.91 -13.64
CA ASP A 220 -27.27 19.22 -12.56
C ASP A 220 -26.97 17.71 -12.51
N TRP A 221 -26.51 17.12 -13.61
CA TRP A 221 -26.17 15.69 -13.70
C TRP A 221 -24.81 15.34 -13.07
N PHE A 222 -23.98 16.34 -12.77
CA PHE A 222 -22.63 16.16 -12.24
C PHE A 222 -22.62 16.26 -10.71
N THR A 223 -21.98 15.31 -10.03
CA THR A 223 -22.03 15.24 -8.56
C THR A 223 -20.78 15.83 -7.91
N GLY A 224 -19.60 15.50 -8.41
CA GLY A 224 -18.38 15.90 -7.71
C GLY A 224 -17.07 15.51 -8.38
N VAL A 225 -15.99 15.96 -7.77
CA VAL A 225 -14.62 15.68 -8.19
C VAL A 225 -13.97 14.69 -7.24
N VAL A 226 -13.09 13.86 -7.79
CA VAL A 226 -12.24 12.92 -7.07
C VAL A 226 -10.80 13.42 -7.16
N CYS A 227 -10.06 13.42 -6.04
CA CYS A 227 -8.64 13.74 -6.03
C CYS A 227 -7.87 12.56 -5.44
N GLY A 228 -6.92 12.03 -6.21
CA GLY A 228 -6.03 10.94 -5.81
C GLY A 228 -4.66 11.09 -6.46
N PRO A 229 -3.94 9.98 -6.74
CA PRO A 229 -2.68 10.01 -7.47
C PRO A 229 -2.76 10.89 -8.72
N SER A 230 -1.71 11.67 -8.97
CA SER A 230 -1.55 12.52 -10.17
C SER A 230 -2.71 13.51 -10.44
N SER A 231 -3.51 13.83 -9.42
CA SER A 231 -4.57 14.84 -9.48
C SER A 231 -4.07 16.20 -8.97
N PRO A 232 -4.75 17.33 -9.27
CA PRO A 232 -4.42 18.61 -8.66
C PRO A 232 -4.55 18.56 -7.11
N PRO A 233 -3.73 19.33 -6.37
CA PRO A 233 -3.76 19.32 -4.90
C PRO A 233 -5.15 19.55 -4.32
N ILE A 234 -5.54 18.77 -3.31
CA ILE A 234 -6.88 18.83 -2.71
C ILE A 234 -7.26 20.24 -2.20
N PRO A 235 -6.39 20.97 -1.46
CA PRO A 235 -6.74 22.33 -1.02
C PRO A 235 -7.02 23.27 -2.19
N LEU A 236 -6.23 23.17 -3.27
CA LEU A 236 -6.44 23.95 -4.50
C LEU A 236 -7.76 23.57 -5.18
N THR A 237 -8.01 22.27 -5.34
CA THR A 237 -9.25 21.77 -5.95
C THR A 237 -10.47 22.23 -5.15
N ARG A 238 -10.44 22.15 -3.82
CA ARG A 238 -11.56 22.60 -3.00
C ARG A 238 -11.81 24.11 -3.15
N ALA A 239 -10.76 24.91 -3.23
CA ALA A 239 -10.87 26.36 -3.40
C ALA A 239 -11.49 26.76 -4.76
N LEU A 240 -11.22 25.99 -5.82
CA LEU A 240 -11.68 26.29 -7.19
C LEU A 240 -13.02 25.64 -7.54
N LEU A 241 -13.36 24.50 -6.92
CA LEU A 241 -14.57 23.74 -7.20
C LEU A 241 -15.81 24.46 -6.65
N PRO A 242 -16.85 24.74 -7.47
CA PRO A 242 -18.11 25.32 -6.99
C PRO A 242 -18.72 24.56 -5.81
N LYS A 243 -19.27 25.29 -4.83
CA LYS A 243 -19.76 24.70 -3.56
C LYS A 243 -20.87 23.67 -3.72
N ARG A 244 -21.61 23.71 -4.83
CA ARG A 244 -22.66 22.74 -5.16
C ARG A 244 -22.12 21.33 -5.44
N TYR A 245 -20.85 21.22 -5.83
CA TYR A 245 -20.21 19.95 -6.16
C TYR A 245 -19.38 19.42 -5.00
N LYS A 246 -19.54 18.12 -4.76
CA LYS A 246 -18.80 17.39 -3.73
C LYS A 246 -17.35 17.17 -4.16
N LEU A 247 -16.47 17.00 -3.18
CA LEU A 247 -15.07 16.61 -3.38
C LEU A 247 -14.78 15.39 -2.51
N ARG A 248 -14.24 14.30 -3.09
CA ARG A 248 -13.80 13.14 -2.31
C ARG A 248 -12.33 12.85 -2.52
N HIS A 249 -11.68 12.36 -1.47
CA HIS A 249 -10.30 11.88 -1.53
C HIS A 249 -10.30 10.42 -2.05
N TYR A 250 -9.39 10.12 -2.97
CA TYR A 250 -9.06 8.78 -3.46
C TYR A 250 -7.59 8.46 -3.16
N PRO A 251 -7.23 8.31 -1.87
CA PRO A 251 -5.85 8.13 -1.44
C PRO A 251 -5.32 6.74 -1.79
N ASP A 252 -4.08 6.65 -2.27
CA ASP A 252 -3.33 5.40 -2.28
C ASP A 252 -2.91 5.02 -0.86
N ILE A 253 -3.49 3.95 -0.32
CA ILE A 253 -3.13 3.43 1.00
C ILE A 253 -2.47 2.05 0.94
N THR A 254 -2.16 1.58 -0.28
CA THR A 254 -1.80 0.21 -0.56
C THR A 254 -0.31 0.04 -0.81
N HIS A 255 0.33 1.03 -1.42
CA HIS A 255 1.73 0.92 -1.81
C HIS A 255 2.69 1.52 -0.76
N THR A 256 3.87 0.92 -0.60
CA THR A 256 4.95 1.46 0.25
C THR A 256 5.91 2.39 -0.50
N VAL A 257 6.04 2.20 -1.82
CA VAL A 257 6.95 2.96 -2.70
C VAL A 257 6.30 3.19 -4.06
N ARG A 258 6.84 4.12 -4.86
CA ARG A 258 6.34 4.44 -6.22
C ARG A 258 4.84 4.73 -6.21
N CYS A 259 4.40 5.57 -5.27
CA CYS A 259 2.99 5.82 -4.97
C CYS A 259 2.75 7.25 -4.49
N GLN A 260 1.48 7.60 -4.24
CA GLN A 260 1.09 8.94 -3.78
C GLN A 260 1.64 9.28 -2.39
N TYR A 261 1.67 8.30 -1.48
CA TYR A 261 2.11 8.45 -0.10
C TYR A 261 3.13 7.37 0.23
N PRO A 262 4.41 7.51 -0.20
CA PRO A 262 5.44 6.52 0.10
C PRO A 262 5.75 6.48 1.60
N THR A 263 6.22 5.33 2.08
CA THR A 263 6.74 5.19 3.45
C THR A 263 7.92 6.15 3.64
N GLN A 264 7.85 7.01 4.65
CA GLN A 264 8.85 8.06 4.86
C GLN A 264 10.23 7.44 5.12
N TRP A 265 11.22 7.83 4.32
CA TRP A 265 12.63 7.43 4.49
C TRP A 265 12.84 5.93 4.72
N TRP A 266 12.09 5.08 3.99
CA TRP A 266 12.14 3.64 4.16
C TRP A 266 13.55 3.08 3.91
N ASP A 267 13.98 2.10 4.70
CA ASP A 267 15.29 1.51 4.46
C ASP A 267 15.34 0.81 3.09
N PRO A 268 16.36 1.06 2.23
CA PRO A 268 16.46 0.44 0.91
C PRO A 268 16.40 -1.10 0.94
N ALA A 269 16.86 -1.74 2.01
CA ALA A 269 16.81 -3.19 2.18
C ALA A 269 15.36 -3.72 2.19
N PHE A 270 14.43 -2.97 2.76
CA PHE A 270 13.02 -3.31 2.67
C PHE A 270 12.50 -3.18 1.25
N ASN A 271 12.80 -2.08 0.54
CA ASN A 271 12.38 -1.96 -0.86
C ASN A 271 12.89 -3.12 -1.74
N PHE A 272 14.17 -3.49 -1.63
CA PHE A 272 14.76 -4.54 -2.48
C PHE A 272 14.18 -5.93 -2.23
N THR A 273 13.57 -6.16 -1.06
CA THR A 273 13.11 -7.49 -0.63
C THR A 273 11.59 -7.60 -0.56
N LEU A 274 10.90 -6.51 -0.25
CA LEU A 274 9.44 -6.48 -0.12
C LEU A 274 8.76 -5.84 -1.33
N GLY A 275 9.45 -4.96 -2.05
CA GLY A 275 8.88 -4.25 -3.20
C GLY A 275 7.73 -3.32 -2.83
N ARG A 276 6.72 -3.24 -3.72
CA ARG A 276 5.69 -2.19 -3.71
C ARG A 276 4.46 -2.51 -2.85
N GLU A 277 4.04 -3.76 -2.83
CA GLU A 277 2.77 -4.22 -2.23
C GLU A 277 2.95 -5.30 -1.14
N PRO A 278 3.92 -5.19 -0.21
CA PRO A 278 3.95 -6.08 0.95
C PRO A 278 2.81 -5.75 1.91
N TRP A 279 2.44 -6.69 2.80
CA TRP A 279 1.61 -6.35 3.97
C TRP A 279 2.22 -5.15 4.73
N ASN A 280 1.47 -4.05 4.82
CA ASN A 280 2.02 -2.75 5.21
C ASN A 280 1.10 -1.97 6.17
N PRO A 281 0.89 -2.44 7.42
CA PRO A 281 0.19 -1.66 8.43
C PRO A 281 0.96 -0.36 8.73
N GLN A 282 0.40 0.79 8.34
CA GLN A 282 0.91 2.13 8.65
C GLN A 282 -0.17 3.00 9.32
N PRO A 283 -0.70 2.54 10.47
CA PRO A 283 -1.83 3.16 11.11
C PRO A 283 -1.54 4.60 11.58
N VAL A 284 -0.32 4.93 12.00
CA VAL A 284 0.03 6.31 12.40
C VAL A 284 0.17 7.20 11.18
N TYR A 285 0.92 6.78 10.16
CA TYR A 285 1.15 7.58 8.96
C TYR A 285 -0.16 7.91 8.23
N TYR A 286 -0.97 6.91 7.91
CA TYR A 286 -2.21 7.15 7.17
C TYR A 286 -3.25 7.92 7.98
N ARG A 287 -3.21 7.82 9.31
CA ARG A 287 -4.03 8.65 10.19
C ARG A 287 -3.66 10.14 10.13
N LEU A 288 -2.38 10.46 9.94
CA LEU A 288 -1.91 11.83 9.75
C LEU A 288 -2.31 12.36 8.37
N VAL A 289 -2.10 11.59 7.31
CA VAL A 289 -2.53 11.94 5.94
C VAL A 289 -4.03 12.19 5.88
N HIS A 290 -4.84 11.29 6.46
CA HIS A 290 -6.29 11.48 6.56
C HIS A 290 -6.62 12.84 7.17
N ASN A 291 -6.14 13.14 8.38
CA ASN A 291 -6.53 14.36 9.09
C ASN A 291 -6.05 15.64 8.43
N TRP A 292 -4.93 15.58 7.71
CA TRP A 292 -4.42 16.72 6.96
C TRP A 292 -5.37 17.15 5.84
N LEU A 293 -5.95 16.18 5.13
CA LEU A 293 -6.70 16.41 3.90
C LEU A 293 -8.23 16.34 4.09
N ALA A 294 -8.71 15.59 5.08
CA ALA A 294 -10.13 15.35 5.29
C ALA A 294 -10.95 16.64 5.49
N PRO A 295 -10.48 17.72 6.17
CA PRO A 295 -11.23 18.98 6.29
C PRO A 295 -11.64 19.64 4.95
N TYR A 296 -10.97 19.29 3.85
CA TYR A 296 -11.28 19.83 2.52
C TYR A 296 -12.31 19.00 1.74
N THR A 297 -12.66 17.80 2.20
CA THR A 297 -13.45 16.84 1.43
C THR A 297 -14.78 16.51 2.10
N ASN A 298 -15.67 15.87 1.34
CA ASN A 298 -16.91 15.27 1.83
C ASN A 298 -16.69 13.85 2.37
N GLY A 299 -15.44 13.39 2.40
CA GLY A 299 -15.05 12.03 2.73
C GLY A 299 -14.09 11.42 1.71
N PHE A 300 -14.07 10.09 1.64
CA PHE A 300 -13.08 9.34 0.88
C PHE A 300 -13.65 8.02 0.32
N LEU A 301 -13.03 7.56 -0.76
CA LEU A 301 -12.97 6.14 -1.11
C LEU A 301 -11.52 5.80 -1.42
N THR A 302 -10.84 4.99 -0.61
CA THR A 302 -9.40 4.77 -0.80
C THR A 302 -9.10 3.86 -1.99
N TYR A 303 -8.01 4.12 -2.70
CA TYR A 303 -7.45 3.20 -3.67
C TYR A 303 -6.78 2.02 -2.96
N SER A 304 -7.00 0.81 -3.47
CA SER A 304 -6.42 -0.42 -2.92
C SER A 304 -6.28 -1.49 -3.99
N ASP A 305 -5.16 -2.22 -3.97
CA ASP A 305 -4.86 -3.32 -4.90
C ASP A 305 -4.84 -4.69 -4.22
N GLY A 306 -5.37 -4.80 -3.00
CA GLY A 306 -5.48 -6.09 -2.34
C GLY A 306 -5.62 -6.01 -0.85
N ILE A 307 -5.15 -7.06 -0.17
CA ILE A 307 -5.35 -7.21 1.27
C ILE A 307 -4.23 -6.59 2.11
N ASN A 308 -3.10 -6.22 1.49
CA ASN A 308 -1.89 -5.75 2.17
C ASN A 308 -2.09 -4.50 3.06
N ASP A 309 -3.10 -3.70 2.77
CA ASP A 309 -3.46 -2.46 3.46
C ASP A 309 -4.72 -2.60 4.35
N ASP A 310 -5.10 -3.82 4.74
CA ASP A 310 -6.31 -4.08 5.52
C ASP A 310 -6.39 -3.23 6.80
N VAL A 311 -5.34 -3.22 7.63
CA VAL A 311 -5.27 -2.38 8.84
C VAL A 311 -5.51 -0.90 8.48
N ASN A 312 -4.93 -0.43 7.37
CA ASN A 312 -5.05 0.95 6.93
C ASN A 312 -6.49 1.29 6.55
N LYS A 313 -7.23 0.38 5.90
CA LYS A 313 -8.66 0.57 5.58
C LYS A 313 -9.49 0.81 6.85
N PHE A 314 -9.29 -0.02 7.88
CA PHE A 314 -10.02 0.09 9.14
C PHE A 314 -9.68 1.35 9.93
N VAL A 315 -8.39 1.70 10.02
CA VAL A 315 -7.94 2.94 10.67
C VAL A 315 -8.50 4.17 9.94
N TRP A 316 -8.47 4.16 8.61
CA TRP A 316 -9.00 5.26 7.81
C TRP A 316 -10.53 5.39 7.97
N SER A 317 -11.26 4.27 8.04
CA SER A 317 -12.69 4.25 8.31
C SER A 317 -13.06 4.82 9.68
N LEU A 318 -12.34 4.42 10.74
CA LEU A 318 -12.54 4.95 12.08
C LEU A 318 -12.15 6.44 12.18
N ALA A 319 -11.11 6.88 11.46
CA ALA A 319 -10.77 8.30 11.35
C ALA A 319 -11.84 9.11 10.61
N GLY A 320 -12.48 8.50 9.60
CA GLY A 320 -13.65 9.05 8.92
C GLY A 320 -14.88 9.21 9.82
N TRP A 321 -15.00 8.35 10.83
CA TRP A 321 -16.04 8.46 11.84
C TRP A 321 -15.72 9.56 12.86
N ASN A 322 -14.53 9.50 13.48
CA ASN A 322 -14.06 10.50 14.44
C ASN A 322 -12.55 10.76 14.27
N PRO A 323 -12.15 11.89 13.65
CA PRO A 323 -10.74 12.23 13.44
C PRO A 323 -10.02 12.71 14.70
N ASN A 324 -10.63 12.60 15.89
CA ASN A 324 -9.97 12.84 17.17
C ASN A 324 -9.67 11.54 17.94
N THR A 325 -10.15 10.38 17.47
CA THR A 325 -9.82 9.11 18.11
C THR A 325 -8.30 8.84 17.97
N PRO A 326 -7.59 8.48 19.07
CA PRO A 326 -6.19 8.09 19.00
C PRO A 326 -5.99 6.79 18.21
N VAL A 327 -4.85 6.68 17.51
CA VAL A 327 -4.54 5.48 16.68
C VAL A 327 -4.57 4.20 17.51
N ARG A 328 -3.97 4.20 18.70
CA ARG A 328 -3.96 3.03 19.59
C ARG A 328 -5.37 2.55 19.93
N GLU A 329 -6.31 3.46 20.21
CA GLU A 329 -7.71 3.10 20.49
C GLU A 329 -8.40 2.48 19.27
N MET A 330 -8.13 2.99 18.06
CA MET A 330 -8.63 2.38 16.83
C MET A 330 -8.10 0.96 16.64
N LEU A 331 -6.83 0.73 16.95
CA LEU A 331 -6.20 -0.58 16.87
C LEU A 331 -6.68 -1.52 17.99
N ILE A 332 -7.02 -1.02 19.17
CA ILE A 332 -7.67 -1.81 20.22
C ILE A 332 -9.02 -2.32 19.75
N GLU A 333 -9.83 -1.49 19.09
CA GLU A 333 -11.09 -1.92 18.47
C GLU A 333 -10.86 -2.98 17.37
N TYR A 334 -9.80 -2.80 16.55
CA TYR A 334 -9.40 -3.77 15.51
C TYR A 334 -8.98 -5.11 16.12
N SER A 335 -8.02 -5.10 17.03
CA SER A 335 -7.46 -6.29 17.67
C SER A 335 -8.52 -7.02 18.50
N ARG A 336 -9.37 -6.31 19.24
CA ARG A 336 -10.48 -6.93 19.97
C ARG A 336 -11.41 -7.70 19.03
N PHE A 337 -11.76 -7.10 17.90
CA PHE A 337 -12.71 -7.69 16.97
C PHE A 337 -12.13 -8.88 16.21
N PHE A 338 -10.85 -8.80 15.78
CA PHE A 338 -10.25 -9.83 14.94
C PHE A 338 -9.43 -10.87 15.72
N PHE A 339 -8.78 -10.50 16.81
CA PHE A 339 -7.91 -11.40 17.58
C PHE A 339 -8.54 -11.84 18.91
N GLY A 340 -9.51 -11.08 19.41
CA GLY A 340 -10.23 -11.37 20.64
C GLY A 340 -9.94 -10.36 21.76
N PRO A 341 -10.78 -10.33 22.80
CA PRO A 341 -10.69 -9.32 23.86
C PRO A 341 -9.40 -9.38 24.68
N ASP A 342 -8.84 -10.57 24.90
CA ASP A 342 -7.64 -10.75 25.70
C ASP A 342 -6.39 -10.16 25.01
N LEU A 343 -6.40 -10.07 23.68
CA LEU A 343 -5.32 -9.53 22.85
C LEU A 343 -5.59 -8.10 22.36
N ALA A 344 -6.62 -7.42 22.88
CA ALA A 344 -7.03 -6.13 22.36
C ALA A 344 -5.92 -5.07 22.47
N GLU A 345 -5.27 -4.98 23.63
CA GLU A 345 -4.17 -4.03 23.85
C GLU A 345 -2.85 -4.53 23.25
N GLU A 346 -2.48 -5.79 23.52
CA GLU A 346 -1.21 -6.36 23.06
C GLU A 346 -1.14 -6.42 21.52
N GLY A 347 -2.21 -6.89 20.86
CA GLY A 347 -2.28 -6.88 19.40
C GLY A 347 -2.24 -5.47 18.80
N ALA A 348 -2.80 -4.47 19.49
CA ALA A 348 -2.73 -3.07 19.04
C ALA A 348 -1.30 -2.53 19.13
N ASP A 349 -0.61 -2.81 20.23
CA ASP A 349 0.79 -2.39 20.44
C ASP A 349 1.75 -3.13 19.51
N ALA A 350 1.54 -4.42 19.26
CA ALA A 350 2.33 -5.21 18.32
C ALA A 350 2.15 -4.77 16.85
N ILE A 351 0.96 -4.31 16.45
CA ILE A 351 0.75 -3.68 15.13
C ILE A 351 1.48 -2.33 15.04
N LEU A 352 1.46 -1.52 16.10
CA LEU A 352 2.23 -0.26 16.14
C LEU A 352 3.74 -0.52 16.09
N ALA A 353 4.21 -1.60 16.70
CA ALA A 353 5.60 -2.01 16.64
C ALA A 353 6.05 -2.38 15.21
N LEU A 354 5.18 -3.01 14.41
CA LEU A 354 5.47 -3.27 12.99
C LEU A 354 5.71 -1.98 12.20
N GLU A 355 4.90 -0.93 12.37
CA GLU A 355 5.13 0.36 11.69
C GLU A 355 6.47 0.98 12.13
N ARG A 356 6.82 0.87 13.42
CA ARG A 356 8.09 1.38 13.97
C ARG A 356 9.33 0.66 13.45
N ASN A 357 9.21 -0.58 12.97
CA ASN A 357 10.34 -1.28 12.34
C ASN A 357 10.89 -0.54 11.12
N TRP A 358 10.09 0.35 10.52
CA TRP A 358 10.41 1.02 9.27
C TRP A 358 10.96 2.43 9.48
N GLU A 359 11.09 2.86 10.74
CA GLU A 359 11.72 4.11 11.13
C GLU A 359 13.23 3.90 11.35
N GLY A 360 14.06 4.72 10.70
CA GLY A 360 15.51 4.70 10.91
C GLY A 360 16.25 3.67 10.07
N SER A 361 17.57 3.60 10.25
CA SER A 361 18.41 2.55 9.65
C SER A 361 17.96 1.18 10.16
N LEU A 362 17.69 0.25 9.25
CA LEU A 362 17.28 -1.10 9.60
C LEU A 362 18.40 -1.85 10.34
N SER A 363 19.66 -1.63 9.94
CA SER A 363 20.81 -2.31 10.55
C SER A 363 20.97 -1.92 12.03
N GLU A 364 20.70 -0.66 12.38
CA GLU A 364 20.78 -0.14 13.74
C GLU A 364 19.50 -0.33 14.57
N ASN A 365 18.36 -0.58 13.91
CA ASN A 365 17.06 -0.69 14.58
C ASN A 365 16.88 -2.05 15.29
N GLY A 366 17.35 -2.15 16.54
CA GLY A 366 17.20 -3.35 17.36
C GLY A 366 15.78 -3.68 17.82
N SER A 367 14.79 -2.78 17.66
CA SER A 367 13.40 -3.10 18.05
C SER A 367 12.73 -4.09 17.11
N VAL A 368 13.30 -4.29 15.91
CA VAL A 368 12.80 -5.26 14.92
C VAL A 368 12.81 -6.68 15.49
N ASP A 369 13.89 -7.06 16.19
CA ASP A 369 14.00 -8.34 16.89
C ASP A 369 12.98 -8.49 18.02
N ALA A 370 12.80 -7.43 18.82
CA ALA A 370 11.84 -7.44 19.93
C ALA A 370 10.40 -7.60 19.42
N THR A 371 10.06 -6.96 18.30
CA THR A 371 8.75 -7.07 17.65
C THR A 371 8.46 -8.51 17.22
N LEU A 372 9.43 -9.21 16.62
CA LEU A 372 9.23 -10.62 16.28
C LEU A 372 9.06 -11.50 17.51
N GLU A 373 9.83 -11.26 18.58
CA GLU A 373 9.71 -12.07 19.79
C GLU A 373 8.34 -11.91 20.46
N GLU A 374 7.77 -10.71 20.46
CA GLU A 374 6.40 -10.43 20.91
C GLU A 374 5.37 -11.22 20.08
N TRP A 375 5.43 -11.11 18.74
CA TRP A 375 4.54 -11.87 17.85
C TRP A 375 4.66 -13.39 18.00
N LYS A 376 5.89 -13.90 18.24
CA LYS A 376 6.12 -15.32 18.52
C LYS A 376 5.48 -15.74 19.84
N SER A 377 5.72 -15.01 20.93
CA SER A 377 5.17 -15.30 22.26
C SER A 377 3.65 -15.35 22.20
N MET A 378 3.02 -14.32 21.62
CA MET A 378 1.56 -14.31 21.47
C MET A 378 1.05 -15.48 20.62
N THR A 379 1.77 -15.87 19.56
CA THR A 379 1.36 -17.01 18.70
C THR A 379 1.50 -18.35 19.42
N GLU A 380 2.47 -18.50 20.31
CA GLU A 380 2.64 -19.69 21.15
C GLU A 380 1.52 -19.82 22.19
N GLU A 381 1.08 -18.69 22.74
CA GLU A 381 -0.05 -18.62 23.69
C GLU A 381 -1.42 -18.78 23.01
N HIS A 382 -1.54 -18.32 21.76
CA HIS A 382 -2.77 -18.31 20.97
C HIS A 382 -2.61 -19.02 19.61
N PRO A 383 -2.32 -20.34 19.59
CA PRO A 383 -2.08 -21.08 18.36
C PRO A 383 -3.30 -21.14 17.44
N GLU A 384 -4.52 -20.96 17.96
CA GLU A 384 -5.76 -20.88 17.19
C GLU A 384 -5.79 -19.71 16.21
N LEU A 385 -5.03 -18.63 16.46
CA LEU A 385 -4.96 -17.47 15.56
C LEU A 385 -4.19 -17.75 14.27
N MET A 386 -3.56 -18.92 14.14
CA MET A 386 -2.99 -19.37 12.87
C MET A 386 -4.06 -19.65 11.80
N ASP A 387 -5.34 -19.78 12.17
CA ASP A 387 -6.47 -19.82 11.23
C ASP A 387 -7.00 -18.42 10.87
N ASN A 388 -6.46 -17.35 11.48
CA ASN A 388 -6.79 -15.97 11.19
C ASN A 388 -5.74 -15.35 10.25
N TRP A 389 -6.13 -15.06 9.02
CA TRP A 389 -5.21 -14.52 8.02
C TRP A 389 -4.60 -13.15 8.41
N ARG A 390 -5.31 -12.30 9.17
CA ARG A 390 -4.77 -11.00 9.64
C ARG A 390 -3.62 -11.20 10.61
N TRP A 391 -3.76 -12.18 11.51
CA TRP A 391 -2.70 -12.58 12.43
C TRP A 391 -1.50 -13.12 11.67
N VAL A 392 -1.72 -14.04 10.74
CA VAL A 392 -0.66 -14.66 9.94
C VAL A 392 0.06 -13.62 9.06
N CYS A 393 -0.64 -12.61 8.52
CA CYS A 393 -0.02 -11.49 7.82
C CYS A 393 0.93 -10.70 8.72
N CYS A 394 0.50 -10.35 9.94
CA CYS A 394 1.34 -9.62 10.89
C CYS A 394 2.56 -10.44 11.32
N LEU A 395 2.36 -11.74 11.61
CA LEU A 395 3.44 -12.65 11.97
C LEU A 395 4.44 -12.83 10.83
N GLN A 396 3.97 -13.03 9.59
CA GLN A 396 4.85 -13.14 8.42
C GLN A 396 5.67 -11.86 8.25
N ARG A 397 5.05 -10.69 8.44
CA ARG A 397 5.75 -9.42 8.35
C ARG A 397 6.84 -9.28 9.42
N ALA A 398 6.57 -9.66 10.67
CA ALA A 398 7.56 -9.64 11.74
C ALA A 398 8.78 -10.54 11.43
N TYR A 399 8.54 -11.77 10.94
CA TYR A 399 9.62 -12.66 10.52
C TYR A 399 10.43 -12.10 9.35
N TYR A 400 9.75 -11.51 8.37
CA TYR A 400 10.40 -10.93 7.19
C TYR A 400 11.29 -9.74 7.56
N ASP A 401 10.82 -8.87 8.46
CA ASP A 401 11.59 -7.70 8.88
C ASP A 401 12.88 -8.10 9.59
N VAL A 402 12.83 -9.06 10.53
CA VAL A 402 14.04 -9.59 11.20
C VAL A 402 14.97 -10.29 10.22
N TYR A 403 14.44 -11.12 9.33
CA TYR A 403 15.26 -11.82 8.33
C TYR A 403 16.01 -10.84 7.43
N THR A 404 15.33 -9.76 7.00
CA THR A 404 15.93 -8.70 6.18
C THR A 404 16.99 -7.94 6.95
N ARG A 405 16.72 -7.57 8.21
CA ARG A 405 17.68 -6.89 9.09
C ARG A 405 18.96 -7.70 9.30
N HIS A 406 18.84 -8.96 9.73
CA HIS A 406 20.00 -9.81 10.00
C HIS A 406 20.81 -10.05 8.73
N ARG A 407 20.13 -10.25 7.59
CA ARG A 407 20.81 -10.38 6.30
C ARG A 407 21.51 -9.09 5.87
N LEU A 408 20.92 -7.92 6.10
CA LEU A 408 21.54 -6.63 5.80
C LEU A 408 22.87 -6.47 6.56
N ILE A 409 22.88 -6.80 7.86
CA ILE A 409 24.09 -6.74 8.70
C ILE A 409 25.17 -7.69 8.18
N ASP A 410 24.79 -8.93 7.86
CA ASP A 410 25.72 -9.95 7.35
C ASP A 410 26.23 -9.65 5.93
N ASP A 411 25.38 -9.19 5.03
CA ASP A 411 25.75 -8.79 3.66
C ASP A 411 26.65 -7.55 3.65
N SER A 412 26.42 -6.60 4.55
CA SER A 412 27.27 -5.40 4.70
C SER A 412 28.65 -5.75 5.24
N ALA A 413 28.73 -6.56 6.30
CA ALA A 413 30.01 -7.06 6.83
C ALA A 413 30.77 -7.91 5.80
N PHE A 414 30.04 -8.68 4.98
CA PHE A 414 30.63 -9.46 3.91
C PHE A 414 31.18 -8.58 2.77
N GLU A 415 30.49 -7.51 2.37
CA GLU A 415 31.02 -6.56 1.39
C GLU A 415 32.33 -5.92 1.87
N GLU A 416 32.44 -5.58 3.16
CA GLU A 416 33.70 -5.05 3.71
C GLU A 416 34.86 -6.05 3.66
N ASN A 417 34.58 -7.35 3.85
CA ASN A 417 35.58 -8.39 3.65
C ASN A 417 36.02 -8.50 2.19
N ILE A 418 35.09 -8.37 1.24
CA ILE A 418 35.42 -8.30 -0.19
C ILE A 418 36.29 -7.08 -0.47
N ASN A 419 35.89 -5.89 0.00
CA ASN A 419 36.65 -4.65 -0.15
C ASN A 419 38.07 -4.79 0.42
N ALA A 420 38.26 -5.44 1.57
CA ALA A 420 39.57 -5.71 2.14
C ALA A 420 40.46 -6.62 1.26
N VAL A 421 39.88 -7.59 0.55
CA VAL A 421 40.61 -8.41 -0.45
C VAL A 421 40.98 -7.58 -1.66
N LEU A 422 40.06 -6.74 -2.16
CA LEU A 422 40.30 -5.88 -3.31
C LEU A 422 41.41 -4.84 -3.05
N ARG A 423 41.50 -4.30 -1.83
CA ARG A 423 42.61 -3.41 -1.39
C ARG A 423 44.00 -4.06 -1.47
N GLN A 424 44.07 -5.38 -1.48
CA GLN A 424 45.33 -6.13 -1.56
C GLN A 424 45.74 -6.47 -3.00
N ALA A 425 45.07 -5.90 -4.02
CA ALA A 425 45.37 -6.15 -5.43
C ALA A 425 46.84 -5.87 -5.80
N ASP A 426 47.47 -4.88 -5.17
CA ASP A 426 48.90 -4.57 -5.32
C ASP A 426 49.85 -5.62 -4.71
N SER A 427 49.41 -6.30 -3.64
CA SER A 427 50.22 -7.29 -2.92
C SER A 427 50.11 -8.70 -3.50
N TYR A 428 48.97 -9.02 -4.12
CA TYR A 428 48.73 -10.29 -4.82
C TYR A 428 49.05 -10.13 -6.32
N SER A 429 47.99 -10.00 -7.11
CA SER A 429 47.86 -9.50 -8.48
C SER A 429 46.36 -9.16 -8.64
N PRO A 430 45.96 -8.29 -9.58
CA PRO A 430 44.54 -7.97 -9.77
C PRO A 430 43.67 -9.20 -10.07
N GLU A 431 44.18 -10.18 -10.81
CA GLU A 431 43.45 -11.42 -11.13
C GLU A 431 43.26 -12.31 -9.88
N GLU A 432 44.28 -12.40 -9.03
CA GLU A 432 44.19 -13.18 -7.79
C GLU A 432 43.19 -12.55 -6.81
N ALA A 433 43.16 -11.21 -6.70
CA ALA A 433 42.20 -10.50 -5.86
C ALA A 433 40.75 -10.73 -6.32
N MET A 434 40.48 -10.58 -7.63
CA MET A 434 39.16 -10.87 -8.21
C MET A 434 38.77 -12.35 -8.02
N THR A 435 39.67 -13.28 -8.28
CA THR A 435 39.40 -14.72 -8.11
C THR A 435 39.07 -15.08 -6.66
N LYS A 436 39.77 -14.48 -5.68
CA LYS A 436 39.47 -14.67 -4.25
C LYS A 436 38.10 -14.11 -3.89
N ALA A 437 37.78 -12.89 -4.33
CA ALA A 437 36.48 -12.27 -4.09
C ALA A 437 35.33 -13.10 -4.72
N GLU A 438 35.51 -13.59 -5.95
CA GLU A 438 34.54 -14.47 -6.62
C GLU A 438 34.35 -15.79 -5.86
N ALA A 439 35.43 -16.41 -5.39
CA ALA A 439 35.35 -17.63 -4.59
C ALA A 439 34.60 -17.40 -3.25
N MET A 440 34.81 -16.25 -2.60
CA MET A 440 34.06 -15.88 -1.40
C MET A 440 32.57 -15.68 -1.69
N MET A 441 32.23 -15.00 -2.79
CA MET A 441 30.83 -14.78 -3.20
C MET A 441 30.14 -16.10 -3.56
N GLU A 442 30.83 -16.97 -4.31
CA GLU A 442 30.33 -18.31 -4.61
C GLU A 442 30.13 -19.12 -3.33
N GLU A 443 31.08 -19.06 -2.39
CA GLU A 443 30.94 -19.73 -1.11
C GLU A 443 29.75 -19.21 -0.30
N LYS A 444 29.47 -17.91 -0.28
CA LYS A 444 28.35 -17.36 0.50
C LYS A 444 26.99 -17.64 -0.14
N TYR A 445 26.90 -17.49 -1.47
CA TYR A 445 25.62 -17.45 -2.17
C TYR A 445 25.35 -18.62 -3.13
N SER A 446 26.18 -19.67 -3.12
CA SER A 446 25.95 -20.89 -3.93
C SER A 446 24.56 -21.46 -3.70
N ASP A 447 23.99 -22.08 -4.75
CA ASP A 447 22.70 -22.76 -4.68
C ASP A 447 22.60 -23.71 -3.46
N GLY A 448 21.56 -23.51 -2.65
CA GLY A 448 21.31 -24.29 -1.43
C GLY A 448 21.88 -23.70 -0.14
N LYS A 449 22.73 -22.66 -0.22
CA LYS A 449 23.09 -21.86 0.96
C LYS A 449 22.06 -20.75 1.16
N CYS A 450 21.54 -20.68 2.38
CA CYS A 450 20.59 -19.68 2.82
C CYS A 450 21.13 -19.09 4.11
N PHE A 451 21.04 -17.76 4.25
CA PHE A 451 21.53 -17.02 5.41
C PHE A 451 20.97 -17.61 6.71
N ASP A 452 19.64 -17.74 6.80
CA ASP A 452 18.95 -18.46 7.87
C ASP A 452 17.90 -19.40 7.26
N PRO A 453 18.23 -20.71 7.08
CA PRO A 453 17.32 -21.67 6.48
C PRO A 453 16.03 -21.88 7.27
N GLU A 454 16.06 -21.74 8.60
CA GLU A 454 14.91 -21.99 9.46
C GLU A 454 13.93 -20.82 9.38
N MET A 455 14.42 -19.59 9.54
CA MET A 455 13.60 -18.38 9.43
C MET A 455 13.01 -18.25 8.02
N ARG A 456 13.82 -18.54 6.99
CA ARG A 456 13.32 -18.58 5.61
C ARG A 456 12.21 -19.61 5.45
N ARG A 457 12.40 -20.86 5.92
CA ARG A 457 11.35 -21.89 5.85
C ARG A 457 10.07 -21.39 6.54
N ARG A 458 10.18 -20.79 7.72
CA ARG A 458 9.02 -20.26 8.46
C ARG A 458 8.27 -19.18 7.66
N ILE A 459 8.98 -18.26 7.00
CA ILE A 459 8.35 -17.23 6.14
C ILE A 459 7.56 -17.86 4.98
N PHE A 460 8.12 -18.90 4.34
CA PHE A 460 7.45 -19.64 3.26
C PHE A 460 6.24 -20.43 3.78
N ASP A 461 6.36 -21.10 4.93
CA ASP A 461 5.26 -21.85 5.54
C ASP A 461 4.07 -20.89 5.86
N LEU A 462 4.35 -19.68 6.33
CA LEU A 462 3.32 -18.65 6.55
C LEU A 462 2.69 -18.19 5.23
N GLY A 463 3.47 -18.11 4.15
CA GLY A 463 2.96 -17.84 2.80
C GLY A 463 2.01 -18.93 2.30
N ASP A 464 2.36 -20.21 2.53
CA ASP A 464 1.49 -21.34 2.20
C ASP A 464 0.17 -21.30 2.99
N ILE A 465 0.23 -20.90 4.27
CA ILE A 465 -0.97 -20.71 5.11
C ILE A 465 -1.85 -19.57 4.55
N LEU A 466 -1.27 -18.41 4.24
CA LEU A 466 -2.03 -17.27 3.69
C LEU A 466 -2.65 -17.59 2.33
N PHE A 467 -1.94 -18.30 1.47
CA PHE A 467 -2.49 -18.76 0.19
C PHE A 467 -3.67 -19.72 0.42
N LYS A 468 -3.59 -20.62 1.41
CA LYS A 468 -4.70 -21.53 1.75
C LYS A 468 -5.91 -20.80 2.35
N LEU A 469 -5.69 -19.81 3.21
CA LEU A 469 -6.76 -19.09 3.93
C LEU A 469 -7.51 -18.12 3.01
N ILE A 470 -6.77 -17.32 2.23
CA ILE A 470 -7.32 -16.19 1.47
C ILE A 470 -6.78 -16.09 0.04
N GLY A 471 -5.98 -17.05 -0.41
CA GLY A 471 -5.38 -16.99 -1.75
C GLY A 471 -4.37 -15.86 -1.91
N TYR A 472 -3.66 -15.45 -0.85
CA TYR A 472 -2.64 -14.41 -0.95
C TYR A 472 -1.44 -14.88 -1.78
N GLN A 473 -1.15 -14.18 -2.88
CA GLN A 473 -0.25 -14.64 -3.94
C GLN A 473 1.16 -14.07 -3.80
N THR A 474 1.90 -14.49 -2.77
CA THR A 474 3.22 -13.92 -2.44
C THR A 474 4.39 -14.37 -3.32
N SER A 475 4.12 -14.98 -4.48
CA SER A 475 5.13 -15.51 -5.41
C SER A 475 4.51 -15.82 -6.77
N ILE A 476 5.19 -15.44 -7.86
CA ILE A 476 4.79 -15.81 -9.23
C ILE A 476 4.90 -17.33 -9.44
N PRO A 477 6.08 -17.98 -9.29
CA PRO A 477 6.23 -19.40 -9.60
C PRO A 477 5.42 -20.32 -8.68
N ARG A 478 5.13 -19.91 -7.43
CA ARG A 478 4.39 -20.76 -6.47
C ARG A 478 2.89 -20.53 -6.48
N TYR A 479 2.48 -19.27 -6.51
CA TYR A 479 1.08 -18.89 -6.33
C TYR A 479 0.50 -18.14 -7.53
N GLN A 480 1.23 -18.06 -8.65
CA GLN A 480 0.74 -17.54 -9.93
C GLN A 480 0.28 -16.08 -9.87
N ALA A 481 0.93 -15.27 -9.02
CA ALA A 481 0.75 -13.83 -8.98
C ALA A 481 0.92 -13.20 -10.37
N SER A 482 0.14 -12.15 -10.64
CA SER A 482 0.12 -11.54 -11.98
C SER A 482 1.40 -10.79 -12.36
N GLY A 483 2.26 -10.47 -11.39
CA GLY A 483 3.51 -9.78 -11.64
C GLY A 483 4.31 -9.53 -10.36
N ALA A 484 5.61 -9.27 -10.51
CA ALA A 484 6.54 -9.28 -9.39
C ALA A 484 6.30 -8.13 -8.38
N GLU A 485 5.71 -7.02 -8.83
CA GLU A 485 5.32 -5.92 -7.93
C GLU A 485 4.06 -6.22 -7.11
N ARG A 486 3.31 -7.30 -7.43
CA ARG A 486 2.02 -7.64 -6.82
C ARG A 486 2.16 -8.45 -5.54
N GLY A 487 2.96 -7.94 -4.61
CA GLY A 487 3.18 -8.55 -3.28
C GLY A 487 4.00 -9.84 -3.30
N CYS A 488 4.82 -10.07 -4.34
CA CYS A 488 5.64 -11.28 -4.51
C CYS A 488 6.87 -11.35 -3.61
N ILE A 489 6.72 -11.06 -2.31
CA ILE A 489 7.81 -10.90 -1.33
C ILE A 489 8.71 -12.15 -1.21
N LEU A 490 8.19 -13.35 -1.51
CA LEU A 490 8.97 -14.59 -1.42
C LEU A 490 9.96 -14.75 -2.57
N ASP A 491 9.71 -14.09 -3.70
CA ASP A 491 10.60 -14.14 -4.87
C ASP A 491 11.86 -13.28 -4.64
N PHE A 492 11.74 -12.24 -3.83
CA PHE A 492 12.81 -11.28 -3.51
C PHE A 492 13.53 -11.52 -2.19
N ILE A 493 13.12 -12.54 -1.43
CA ILE A 493 13.71 -12.87 -0.13
C ILE A 493 15.22 -13.14 -0.19
N ASN A 494 15.76 -13.49 -1.37
CA ASN A 494 17.19 -13.73 -1.57
C ASN A 494 17.88 -12.63 -2.38
N HIS A 495 17.23 -11.48 -2.62
CA HIS A 495 17.87 -10.34 -3.25
C HIS A 495 19.11 -9.94 -2.42
N PRO A 496 20.32 -9.88 -3.01
CA PRO A 496 21.53 -9.48 -2.29
C PRO A 496 21.35 -8.08 -1.71
N LEU A 497 21.71 -7.89 -0.45
CA LEU A 497 21.68 -6.59 0.22
C LEU A 497 23.06 -5.90 0.20
N ASN A 498 23.92 -6.37 -0.69
CA ASN A 498 25.21 -5.79 -1.03
C ASN A 498 25.39 -5.75 -2.56
N ASN A 499 26.51 -5.21 -3.01
CA ASN A 499 26.79 -4.95 -4.42
C ASN A 499 27.30 -6.18 -5.19
N ARG A 500 27.03 -7.41 -4.72
CA ARG A 500 27.51 -8.67 -5.34
C ARG A 500 27.29 -8.71 -6.85
N TRP A 501 26.06 -8.51 -7.32
CA TRP A 501 25.75 -8.61 -8.76
C TRP A 501 26.50 -7.56 -9.59
N TRP A 502 26.66 -6.36 -9.06
CA TRP A 502 27.44 -5.31 -9.69
C TRP A 502 28.93 -5.64 -9.71
N LEU A 503 29.48 -6.17 -8.61
CA LEU A 503 30.88 -6.60 -8.51
C LEU A 503 31.21 -7.71 -9.53
N GLU A 504 30.34 -8.71 -9.68
CA GLU A 504 30.48 -9.76 -10.68
C GLU A 504 30.58 -9.20 -12.12
N ASP A 505 29.83 -8.14 -12.43
CA ASP A 505 29.87 -7.51 -13.74
C ASP A 505 31.06 -6.56 -13.89
N GLU A 506 31.48 -5.90 -12.82
CA GLU A 506 32.70 -5.08 -12.81
C GLU A 506 33.96 -5.93 -12.99
N PHE A 507 34.07 -7.09 -12.36
CA PHE A 507 35.23 -7.98 -12.56
C PHE A 507 35.38 -8.43 -14.01
N LYS A 508 34.28 -8.72 -14.71
CA LYS A 508 34.30 -9.01 -16.16
C LYS A 508 34.85 -7.82 -16.95
N ARG A 509 34.46 -6.59 -16.59
CA ARG A 509 34.96 -5.37 -17.25
C ARG A 509 36.44 -5.13 -16.95
N ILE A 510 36.86 -5.26 -15.70
CA ILE A 510 38.25 -5.04 -15.26
C ILE A 510 39.20 -6.01 -15.98
N ARG A 511 38.82 -7.28 -16.16
CA ARG A 511 39.63 -8.24 -16.93
C ARG A 511 39.89 -7.82 -18.38
N SER A 512 39.06 -6.94 -18.95
CA SER A 512 39.26 -6.41 -20.30
C SER A 512 40.29 -5.27 -20.39
N PHE A 513 40.75 -4.74 -19.25
CA PHE A 513 41.76 -3.68 -19.21
C PHE A 513 43.13 -4.19 -19.67
N LYS A 514 43.92 -3.30 -20.24
CA LYS A 514 45.16 -3.67 -20.96
C LYS A 514 46.33 -3.89 -20.01
N THR A 515 46.32 -3.23 -18.87
CA THR A 515 47.44 -3.26 -17.92
C THR A 515 46.96 -3.64 -16.52
N ASP A 516 47.84 -4.28 -15.75
CA ASP A 516 47.52 -4.60 -14.35
C ASP A 516 47.38 -3.35 -13.49
N GLY A 517 48.09 -2.25 -13.82
CA GLY A 517 47.90 -0.96 -13.17
C GLY A 517 46.48 -0.42 -13.31
N GLU A 518 45.92 -0.38 -14.54
CA GLU A 518 44.53 0.03 -14.76
C GLU A 518 43.53 -0.84 -13.96
N LYS A 519 43.82 -2.14 -13.84
CA LYS A 519 42.96 -3.07 -13.09
C LYS A 519 43.02 -2.78 -11.60
N ILE A 520 44.23 -2.65 -11.05
CA ILE A 520 44.46 -2.32 -9.65
C ILE A 520 43.76 -1.00 -9.29
N ASP A 521 43.96 0.06 -10.08
CA ASP A 521 43.34 1.37 -9.85
C ASP A 521 41.80 1.26 -9.76
N ARG A 522 41.19 0.45 -10.63
CA ARG A 522 39.74 0.23 -10.61
C ARG A 522 39.30 -0.62 -9.42
N LEU A 523 40.04 -1.65 -9.04
CA LEU A 523 39.73 -2.47 -7.86
C LEU A 523 39.84 -1.64 -6.57
N LEU A 524 40.85 -0.78 -6.46
CA LEU A 524 40.99 0.16 -5.34
C LEU A 524 39.83 1.17 -5.32
N THR A 525 39.45 1.72 -6.48
CA THR A 525 38.28 2.61 -6.58
C THR A 525 36.99 1.94 -6.10
N ILE A 526 36.80 0.66 -6.44
CA ILE A 526 35.65 -0.13 -5.99
C ILE A 526 35.72 -0.38 -4.48
N ALA A 527 36.88 -0.78 -3.97
CA ALA A 527 37.06 -1.11 -2.57
C ALA A 527 36.88 0.11 -1.64
N ASP A 528 37.30 1.29 -2.09
CA ASP A 528 37.25 2.54 -1.35
C ASP A 528 36.06 3.42 -1.77
N TRP A 529 35.08 2.85 -2.49
CA TRP A 529 33.97 3.62 -3.08
C TRP A 529 33.20 4.47 -2.06
N GLU A 530 32.90 3.88 -0.91
CA GLU A 530 32.16 4.55 0.18
C GLU A 530 33.10 5.19 1.23
N ASN A 531 34.41 5.10 1.03
CA ASN A 531 35.42 5.69 1.89
C ASN A 531 36.51 6.39 1.06
N PRO A 532 36.22 7.58 0.51
CA PRO A 532 37.15 8.32 -0.36
C PRO A 532 38.41 8.84 0.34
N GLY A 533 38.63 8.49 1.60
CA GLY A 533 39.83 8.79 2.37
C GLY A 533 39.66 9.94 3.38
N PRO A 534 40.69 10.20 4.21
CA PRO A 534 40.61 11.17 5.29
C PRO A 534 40.23 12.58 4.82
N GLY A 535 39.20 13.17 5.43
CA GLY A 535 38.70 14.52 5.10
C GLY A 535 37.75 14.58 3.90
N SER A 536 37.42 13.43 3.30
CA SER A 536 36.42 13.31 2.23
C SER A 536 35.12 12.72 2.78
N PHE A 537 34.02 12.91 2.05
CA PHE A 537 32.69 12.42 2.40
C PHE A 537 32.12 11.56 1.28
N TYR A 538 31.31 10.56 1.64
CA TYR A 538 30.45 9.81 0.73
C TYR A 538 29.01 9.91 1.23
N ASP A 539 28.11 10.42 0.40
CA ASP A 539 26.69 10.50 0.69
C ASP A 539 25.90 9.73 -0.37
N ASP A 540 25.25 8.64 0.04
CA ASP A 540 24.19 8.00 -0.73
C ASP A 540 22.87 8.68 -0.34
N VAL A 541 22.57 9.80 -1.01
CA VAL A 541 21.52 10.77 -0.64
C VAL A 541 20.15 10.15 -0.35
N GLY A 542 19.82 9.02 -0.99
CA GLY A 542 18.55 8.32 -0.81
C GLY A 542 18.58 7.16 0.20
N ASN A 543 19.69 6.94 0.89
CA ASN A 543 19.84 5.87 1.87
C ASN A 543 19.86 6.43 3.28
N ILE A 544 18.90 6.03 4.11
CA ILE A 544 18.72 6.59 5.47
C ILE A 544 19.97 6.47 6.35
N GLU A 545 20.76 5.40 6.19
CA GLU A 545 22.00 5.15 6.96
C GLU A 545 23.19 5.90 6.38
N LYS A 546 23.27 6.00 5.05
CA LYS A 546 24.46 6.50 4.32
C LYS A 546 24.31 7.95 3.83
N SER A 547 23.47 8.74 4.47
CA SER A 547 23.22 10.15 4.10
C SER A 547 23.19 11.10 5.29
N GLU A 548 24.17 10.98 6.19
CA GLU A 548 24.26 11.78 7.41
C GLU A 548 24.27 13.30 7.16
N HIS A 549 24.76 13.75 6.00
CA HIS A 549 24.82 15.17 5.66
C HIS A 549 23.55 15.70 5.00
N VAL A 550 22.58 14.85 4.65
CA VAL A 550 21.31 15.31 4.07
C VAL A 550 20.49 15.97 5.17
N ILE A 551 20.10 17.23 4.92
CA ILE A 551 19.17 17.94 5.80
C ILE A 551 17.78 17.32 5.61
N ARG A 552 17.31 16.64 6.66
CA ARG A 552 15.92 16.15 6.76
C ARG A 552 14.99 17.28 7.14
N GLY A 553 13.83 17.35 6.49
CA GLY A 553 12.80 18.34 6.74
C GLY A 553 11.95 18.05 7.98
N GLU A 554 10.70 18.51 7.96
CA GLU A 554 9.79 18.33 9.08
C GLU A 554 9.29 16.88 9.21
N ARG A 555 8.75 16.54 10.39
CA ARG A 555 8.23 15.19 10.68
C ARG A 555 6.81 15.04 10.14
N LEU A 556 6.34 13.79 9.99
CA LEU A 556 4.99 13.46 9.49
C LEU A 556 3.84 14.21 10.19
N ASN A 557 4.01 14.61 11.45
CA ASN A 557 2.95 15.32 12.18
C ASN A 557 2.75 16.78 11.73
N THR A 558 3.71 17.36 10.99
CA THR A 558 3.59 18.71 10.40
C THR A 558 3.71 18.71 8.88
N ASP A 559 4.32 17.68 8.29
CA ASP A 559 4.39 17.46 6.84
C ASP A 559 4.01 16.01 6.45
N PRO A 560 2.73 15.60 6.61
CA PRO A 560 2.29 14.24 6.28
C PRO A 560 2.26 13.94 4.79
N LEU A 561 2.40 14.96 3.93
CA LEU A 561 2.43 14.80 2.48
C LEU A 561 3.87 14.75 1.93
N LEU A 562 4.87 14.91 2.80
CA LEU A 562 6.30 14.88 2.45
C LEU A 562 6.65 15.96 1.40
N GLU A 563 5.99 17.11 1.45
CA GLU A 563 6.19 18.22 0.50
C GLU A 563 7.46 19.01 0.79
N THR A 564 7.89 19.05 2.06
CA THR A 564 9.08 19.78 2.53
C THR A 564 10.26 18.86 2.84
N ASP A 565 10.02 17.56 3.04
CA ASP A 565 11.03 16.52 3.20
C ASP A 565 10.86 15.42 2.13
N PRO A 566 11.31 15.66 0.88
CA PRO A 566 11.11 14.71 -0.21
C PRO A 566 11.77 13.36 0.14
N CYS A 567 10.99 12.29 0.02
CA CYS A 567 11.49 10.95 0.29
C CYS A 567 12.20 10.35 -0.93
N PRO A 568 13.19 9.45 -0.70
CA PRO A 568 13.76 8.67 -1.78
C PRO A 568 12.70 7.77 -2.42
N GLY A 569 12.70 7.75 -3.74
CA GLY A 569 12.03 6.75 -4.56
C GLY A 569 12.97 5.62 -4.94
N TYR A 570 12.37 4.50 -5.37
CA TYR A 570 13.12 3.31 -5.76
C TYR A 570 12.68 2.84 -7.14
N MET A 571 13.61 2.76 -8.07
CA MET A 571 13.38 2.28 -9.42
C MET A 571 13.13 0.78 -9.44
N TRP A 572 12.17 0.35 -10.25
CA TRP A 572 11.86 -1.06 -10.47
C TRP A 572 12.48 -1.57 -11.78
N TRP A 573 13.81 -1.52 -11.87
CA TRP A 573 14.53 -1.97 -13.06
C TRP A 573 14.64 -3.50 -13.09
N ASP A 574 14.58 -4.06 -14.30
CA ASP A 574 14.72 -5.50 -14.56
C ASP A 574 13.80 -6.36 -13.66
N ASN A 575 12.56 -5.90 -13.44
CA ASN A 575 11.59 -6.51 -12.52
C ASN A 575 12.12 -6.69 -11.09
N GLY A 576 12.86 -5.70 -10.58
CA GLY A 576 13.45 -5.74 -9.23
C GLY A 576 14.72 -6.58 -9.13
N SER A 577 15.30 -7.01 -10.26
CA SER A 577 16.53 -7.83 -10.30
C SER A 577 17.71 -7.10 -10.95
N SER A 578 17.76 -5.78 -10.82
CA SER A 578 18.80 -4.99 -11.47
C SER A 578 20.19 -5.31 -10.91
N ARG A 579 21.17 -5.46 -11.80
CA ARG A 579 22.57 -5.76 -11.46
C ARG A 579 23.43 -4.51 -11.30
N THR A 580 22.83 -3.32 -11.29
CA THR A 580 23.52 -2.07 -11.00
C THR A 580 23.96 -1.98 -9.53
N ARG A 581 24.84 -1.04 -9.19
CA ARG A 581 25.16 -0.74 -7.79
C ARG A 581 23.87 -0.41 -7.03
N LEU A 582 23.72 -0.87 -5.80
CA LEU A 582 22.48 -0.72 -5.02
C LEU A 582 22.07 0.74 -4.76
N SER A 583 23.02 1.68 -4.77
CA SER A 583 22.72 3.11 -4.63
C SER A 583 22.16 3.76 -5.90
N TRP A 584 22.26 3.13 -7.07
CA TRP A 584 21.81 3.70 -8.35
C TRP A 584 20.32 3.58 -8.65
N PRO A 585 19.61 2.49 -8.28
CA PRO A 585 18.15 2.45 -8.44
C PRO A 585 17.42 3.29 -7.38
N ILE A 586 18.13 3.82 -6.37
CA ILE A 586 17.57 4.77 -5.43
C ILE A 586 17.65 6.15 -6.08
N TYR A 587 16.52 6.82 -6.22
CA TYR A 587 16.46 8.16 -6.77
C TYR A 587 15.78 9.08 -5.79
N MET A 588 16.23 10.31 -5.76
CA MET A 588 15.60 11.39 -5.03
C MET A 588 15.68 12.60 -5.96
N ASP A 589 14.72 13.52 -5.85
CA ASP A 589 14.92 14.85 -6.43
C ASP A 589 16.07 15.55 -5.67
N TRP A 590 16.04 16.87 -5.57
CA TRP A 590 17.04 17.56 -4.76
C TRP A 590 16.72 17.45 -3.26
N PRO A 591 17.69 17.06 -2.40
CA PRO A 591 17.51 17.20 -0.95
C PRO A 591 17.32 18.67 -0.59
N VAL A 592 16.63 18.91 0.52
CA VAL A 592 16.43 20.27 1.10
C VAL A 592 17.77 21.02 1.18
N GLY A 593 18.82 20.28 1.54
CA GLY A 593 20.20 20.71 1.39
C GLY A 593 21.15 19.66 1.94
N MET A 594 22.44 19.90 1.77
CA MET A 594 23.52 19.14 2.41
C MET A 594 24.19 20.01 3.45
N ARG A 595 24.55 19.45 4.60
CA ARG A 595 25.28 20.14 5.67
C ARG A 595 26.53 19.37 6.04
N TYR A 596 27.68 19.98 5.77
CA TYR A 596 28.98 19.47 6.18
C TYR A 596 29.53 20.36 7.29
N GLU A 597 29.91 19.77 8.42
CA GLU A 597 30.63 20.47 9.47
C GLU A 597 32.13 20.37 9.18
N HIS A 598 32.87 21.48 9.35
CA HIS A 598 34.34 21.53 9.23
C HIS A 598 34.94 21.28 7.82
N LEU A 599 34.32 21.85 6.77
CA LEU A 599 34.90 21.90 5.41
C LEU A 599 36.21 22.69 5.29
#